data_AF-A0A9X4CLN1-F1
#
_entry.id   AF-A0A9X4CLN1-F1
#
_cell.length_a   1.000
_cell.length_b   1.000
_cell.length_c   1.000
_cell.angle_alpha   90.00
_cell.angle_beta   90.00
_cell.angle_gamma   90.00
#
_symmetry.space_group_name_H-M   'P 1'
#
loop_
_entity.id
_entity.type
_entity.pdbx_description
1 polymer ?
#
loop_
_entity_poly.entity_id
_entity_poly.type
_entity_poly.pdbx_seq_one_letter_code
_entity_poly.pdbx_strand_id
1 'polypeptide(L)'
;MRIENFPEQHHDNATTKHQATQRLFKPTVRVYKNLRNKLSQEGRLADGVAPSYFLEGMLYNVPPDRFGGTHTANFVDTLNWIIDADRTKFVCANEQFYLLWENDPVCWTAAKCNAFLNAAVKYCDE
;
A
#
# COMPACT_ATOMS: atom_id res chain seq x y z
N MET A 1 -24.87 1.88 6.61
CA MET A 1 -23.80 2.55 5.84
C MET A 1 -23.88 2.04 4.41
N ARG A 2 -24.04 2.92 3.42
CA ARG A 2 -24.07 2.54 2.00
C ARG A 2 -22.62 2.46 1.53
N ILE A 3 -22.24 1.35 0.90
CA ILE A 3 -20.94 1.22 0.24
C ILE A 3 -21.06 1.99 -1.08
N GLU A 4 -20.64 3.25 -1.08
CA GLU A 4 -20.47 4.02 -2.32
C GLU A 4 -19.06 3.77 -2.85
N ASN A 5 -19.00 3.08 -3.99
CA ASN A 5 -17.75 2.78 -4.66
C ASN A 5 -17.44 3.88 -5.68
N PHE A 6 -16.18 4.34 -5.71
CA PHE A 6 -15.69 5.33 -6.67
C PHE A 6 -14.60 4.72 -7.58
N PRO A 7 -14.94 3.72 -8.42
CA PRO A 7 -13.96 2.99 -9.21
C PRO A 7 -13.29 3.84 -10.29
N GLU A 8 -14.05 4.75 -10.93
CA GLU A 8 -13.51 5.66 -11.96
C GLU A 8 -12.52 6.65 -11.35
N GLN A 9 -12.91 7.33 -10.26
CA GLN A 9 -12.02 8.25 -9.54
C GLN A 9 -10.73 7.55 -9.06
N HIS A 10 -10.87 6.35 -8.49
CA HIS A 10 -9.71 5.55 -8.08
C HIS A 10 -8.78 5.26 -9.25
N HIS A 11 -9.34 4.88 -10.40
CA HIS A 11 -8.57 4.57 -11.60
C HIS A 11 -7.82 5.81 -12.14
N ASP A 12 -8.48 6.95 -12.20
CA ASP A 12 -7.93 8.20 -12.72
C ASP A 12 -6.83 8.74 -11.81
N ASN A 13 -7.06 8.71 -10.49
CA ASN A 13 -6.08 9.09 -9.48
C ASN A 13 -4.84 8.18 -9.53
N ALA A 14 -5.04 6.86 -9.60
CA ALA A 14 -3.95 5.90 -9.72
C ALA A 14 -3.16 6.07 -11.03
N THR A 15 -3.83 6.44 -12.12
CA THR A 15 -3.19 6.70 -13.42
C THR A 15 -2.40 8.01 -13.40
N THR A 16 -2.94 9.06 -12.80
CA THR A 16 -2.25 10.34 -12.58
C THR A 16 -1.00 10.14 -11.74
N LYS A 17 -1.11 9.45 -10.60
CA LYS A 17 0.03 9.09 -9.75
C LYS A 17 1.09 8.30 -10.51
N HIS A 18 0.66 7.36 -11.37
CA HIS A 18 1.58 6.59 -12.19
C HIS A 18 2.37 7.45 -13.18
N GLN A 19 1.74 8.43 -13.84
CA GLN A 19 2.50 9.35 -14.70
C GLN A 19 3.45 10.24 -13.89
N ALA A 20 3.03 10.72 -12.71
CA ALA A 20 3.84 11.58 -11.85
C ALA A 20 5.07 10.89 -11.22
N THR A 21 5.11 9.56 -11.22
CA THR A 21 6.17 8.74 -10.57
C THR A 21 7.10 8.08 -11.58
N GLN A 22 7.30 8.69 -12.75
CA GLN A 22 8.06 8.08 -13.86
C GLN A 22 7.56 6.67 -14.22
N ARG A 23 6.27 6.41 -14.03
CA ARG A 23 5.63 5.11 -14.22
C ARG A 23 6.12 4.01 -13.26
N LEU A 24 6.63 4.36 -12.09
CA LEU A 24 7.09 3.41 -11.07
C LEU A 24 6.00 3.04 -10.06
N PHE A 25 4.92 3.81 -9.91
CA PHE A 25 3.83 3.49 -8.95
C PHE A 25 3.25 2.08 -9.15
N LYS A 26 2.68 1.77 -10.33
CA LYS A 26 2.06 0.46 -10.60
C LYS A 26 3.07 -0.72 -10.51
N PRO A 27 4.31 -0.62 -11.03
CA PRO A 27 5.34 -1.62 -10.78
C PRO A 27 5.63 -1.84 -9.29
N THR A 28 5.75 -0.78 -8.50
CA THR A 28 5.98 -0.86 -7.05
C THR A 28 4.81 -1.57 -6.36
N VAL A 29 3.57 -1.25 -6.72
CA VAL A 29 2.37 -1.96 -6.23
C VAL A 29 2.44 -3.46 -6.51
N ARG A 30 2.95 -3.87 -7.69
CA ARG A 30 3.15 -5.29 -8.02
C ARG A 30 4.21 -5.95 -7.13
N VAL A 31 5.32 -5.26 -6.84
CA VAL A 31 6.37 -5.75 -5.92
C VAL A 31 5.77 -6.03 -4.53
N TYR A 32 5.00 -5.09 -3.98
CA TYR A 32 4.36 -5.28 -2.68
C TYR A 32 3.33 -6.42 -2.68
N LYS A 33 2.54 -6.57 -3.75
CA LYS A 33 1.60 -7.69 -3.90
C LYS A 33 2.33 -9.04 -3.97
N ASN A 34 3.46 -9.10 -4.68
CA ASN A 34 4.29 -10.29 -4.76
C ASN A 34 4.95 -10.63 -3.41
N LEU A 35 5.45 -9.62 -2.69
CA LEU A 35 5.98 -9.78 -1.34
C LEU A 35 4.91 -10.33 -0.40
N ARG A 36 3.69 -9.75 -0.41
CA ARG A 36 2.56 -10.26 0.36
C ARG A 36 2.28 -11.74 0.05
N ASN A 37 2.23 -12.11 -1.24
CA ASN A 37 2.00 -13.51 -1.63
C ASN A 37 3.10 -14.43 -1.11
N LYS A 38 4.36 -14.00 -1.17
CA LYS A 38 5.51 -14.75 -0.68
C LYS A 38 5.44 -14.95 0.84
N LEU A 39 5.13 -13.90 1.59
CA LEU A 39 4.92 -13.97 3.04
C LEU A 39 3.79 -14.92 3.42
N SER A 40 2.67 -14.89 2.70
CA SER A 40 1.56 -15.82 2.95
C SER A 40 1.91 -17.27 2.61
N GLN A 41 2.61 -17.52 1.50
CA GLN A 41 3.08 -18.86 1.13
C GLN A 41 4.04 -19.46 2.16
N GLU A 42 4.86 -18.63 2.81
CA GLU A 42 5.79 -19.05 3.85
C GLU A 42 5.15 -19.09 5.25
N GLY A 43 3.84 -18.84 5.38
CA GLY A 43 3.13 -18.84 6.67
C GLY A 43 3.51 -17.67 7.59
N ARG A 44 4.20 -16.65 7.06
CA ARG A 44 4.62 -15.45 7.80
C ARG A 44 3.53 -14.39 7.91
N LEU A 45 2.52 -14.45 7.04
CA LEU A 45 1.39 -13.53 7.03
C LEU A 45 0.09 -14.27 6.71
N ALA A 46 -0.90 -14.17 7.60
CA ALA A 46 -2.19 -14.82 7.37
C ALA A 46 -2.90 -14.26 6.12
N ASP A 47 -3.69 -15.12 5.47
CA ASP A 47 -4.48 -14.75 4.31
C ASP A 47 -5.48 -13.64 4.65
N GLY A 48 -5.66 -12.70 3.71
CA GLY A 48 -6.58 -11.57 3.89
C GLY A 48 -6.08 -10.47 4.81
N VAL A 49 -4.88 -10.57 5.41
CA VAL A 49 -4.30 -9.49 6.23
C VAL A 49 -3.98 -8.26 5.39
N ALA A 50 -3.44 -8.42 4.18
CA ALA A 50 -3.10 -7.31 3.29
C ALA A 50 -3.74 -7.48 1.89
N PRO A 51 -5.04 -7.15 1.75
CA PRO A 51 -5.72 -7.17 0.45
C PRO A 51 -5.07 -6.24 -0.57
N SER A 52 -5.11 -6.64 -1.84
CA SER A 52 -4.51 -5.91 -2.96
C SER A 52 -4.97 -4.45 -3.10
N TYR A 53 -6.23 -4.17 -2.77
CA TYR A 53 -6.81 -2.82 -2.81
C TYR A 53 -6.12 -1.90 -1.79
N PHE A 54 -5.91 -2.37 -0.57
CA PHE A 54 -5.31 -1.59 0.50
C PHE A 54 -3.80 -1.40 0.33
N LEU A 55 -3.10 -2.38 -0.25
CA LEU A 55 -1.69 -2.21 -0.61
C LEU A 55 -1.50 -1.10 -1.66
N GLU A 56 -2.40 -1.01 -2.64
CA GLU A 56 -2.39 0.05 -3.64
C GLU A 56 -2.72 1.42 -3.04
N GLY A 57 -3.74 1.49 -2.17
CA GLY A 57 -4.06 2.70 -1.42
C GLY A 57 -2.92 3.15 -0.50
N MET A 58 -2.24 2.22 0.17
CA MET A 58 -1.07 2.55 1.01
C MET A 58 0.03 3.21 0.18
N LEU A 59 0.40 2.61 -0.95
CA LEU A 59 1.42 3.16 -1.84
C LEU A 59 1.00 4.46 -2.52
N TYR A 60 -0.31 4.70 -2.69
CA TYR A 60 -0.82 5.94 -3.29
C TYR A 60 -0.45 7.17 -2.45
N ASN A 61 -0.41 7.00 -1.12
CA ASN A 61 -0.05 8.07 -0.18
C ASN A 61 1.43 8.44 -0.21
N VAL A 62 2.30 7.59 -0.77
CA VAL A 62 3.75 7.85 -0.85
C VAL A 62 4.02 9.02 -1.81
N PRO A 63 4.77 10.06 -1.43
CA PRO A 63 5.08 11.20 -2.29
C PRO A 63 5.79 10.80 -3.59
N PRO A 64 5.51 11.47 -4.73
CA PRO A 64 6.09 11.09 -6.01
C PRO A 64 7.62 11.10 -6.07
N ASP A 65 8.27 11.96 -5.29
CA ASP A 65 9.73 12.10 -5.19
C ASP A 65 10.42 10.88 -4.52
N ARG A 66 9.64 10.00 -3.90
CA ARG A 66 10.13 8.71 -3.34
C ARG A 66 10.14 7.57 -4.34
N PHE A 67 9.67 7.83 -5.56
CA PHE A 67 9.70 6.85 -6.64
C PHE A 67 10.84 7.17 -7.61
N GLY A 68 11.84 6.29 -7.67
CA GLY A 68 13.00 6.50 -8.53
C GLY A 68 14.14 5.52 -8.31
N GLY A 69 15.19 5.66 -9.12
CA GLY A 69 16.39 4.83 -9.01
C GLY A 69 16.18 3.39 -9.49
N THR A 70 16.91 2.45 -8.87
CA THR A 70 16.75 1.02 -9.17
C THR A 70 15.49 0.46 -8.51
N HIS A 71 15.01 -0.69 -8.98
CA HIS A 71 13.83 -1.36 -8.40
C HIS A 71 13.98 -1.58 -6.89
N THR A 72 15.17 -1.99 -6.44
CA THR A 72 15.49 -2.19 -5.02
C THR A 72 15.51 -0.87 -4.26
N ALA A 73 16.17 0.17 -4.79
CA ALA A 73 16.23 1.47 -4.14
C ALA A 73 14.83 2.10 -3.98
N ASN A 74 14.02 2.04 -5.04
CA ASN A 74 12.62 2.47 -5.03
C ASN A 74 11.81 1.72 -3.97
N PHE A 75 11.96 0.39 -3.89
CA PHE A 75 11.25 -0.40 -2.88
C PHE A 75 11.65 0.01 -1.45
N VAL A 76 12.94 0.16 -1.19
CA VAL A 76 13.45 0.55 0.14
C VAL A 76 12.99 1.96 0.52
N ASP A 77 13.09 2.95 -0.38
CA ASP A 77 12.68 4.33 -0.08
C ASP A 77 11.18 4.44 0.17
N THR A 78 10.36 3.79 -0.67
CA THR A 78 8.91 3.74 -0.44
C THR A 78 8.54 3.03 0.87
N LEU A 79 9.23 1.93 1.22
CA LEU A 79 9.00 1.19 2.45
C LEU A 79 9.36 2.02 3.69
N ASN A 80 10.55 2.62 3.70
CA ASN A 80 11.02 3.46 4.80
C ASN A 80 10.07 4.65 5.02
N TRP A 81 9.66 5.32 3.94
CA TRP A 81 8.70 6.41 4.05
C TRP A 81 7.38 5.95 4.66
N ILE A 82 6.85 4.79 4.26
CA ILE A 82 5.59 4.26 4.81
C ILE A 82 5.73 3.95 6.31
N ILE A 83 6.87 3.42 6.75
CA ILE A 83 7.16 3.09 8.15
C ILE A 83 7.21 4.36 9.01
N ASP A 84 7.83 5.42 8.50
CA ASP A 84 8.00 6.68 9.23
C ASP A 84 6.75 7.59 9.17
N ALA A 85 5.88 7.39 8.18
CA ALA A 85 4.70 8.23 7.98
C ALA A 85 3.64 8.07 9.08
N ASP A 86 2.91 9.16 9.33
CA ASP A 86 1.67 9.15 10.13
C ASP A 86 0.53 8.51 9.32
N ARG A 87 0.40 7.18 9.44
CA ARG A 87 -0.55 6.38 8.65
C ARG A 87 -2.02 6.64 8.99
N THR A 88 -2.35 7.34 10.08
CA THR A 88 -3.75 7.71 10.38
C THR A 88 -4.31 8.72 9.37
N LYS A 89 -3.43 9.36 8.60
CA LYS A 89 -3.80 10.32 7.55
C LYS A 89 -3.91 9.69 6.17
N PHE A 90 -3.61 8.40 6.03
CA PHE A 90 -3.62 7.76 4.73
C PHE A 90 -5.05 7.69 4.19
N VAL A 91 -5.19 7.96 2.90
CA VAL A 91 -6.47 7.88 2.17
C VAL A 91 -6.47 6.73 1.18
N CYS A 92 -7.65 6.21 0.86
CA CYS A 92 -7.83 5.36 -0.31
C CYS A 92 -7.47 6.15 -1.58
N ALA A 93 -7.11 5.47 -2.67
CA ALA A 93 -6.72 6.18 -3.90
C ALA A 93 -7.87 6.95 -4.57
N ASN A 94 -9.13 6.73 -4.16
CA ASN A 94 -10.27 7.58 -4.54
C ASN A 94 -10.35 8.91 -3.75
N GLU A 95 -9.53 9.07 -2.70
CA GLU A 95 -9.48 10.24 -1.80
C GLU A 95 -10.79 10.55 -1.05
N GLN A 96 -11.77 9.64 -1.05
CA GLN A 96 -13.06 9.85 -0.37
C GLN A 96 -13.08 9.32 1.07
N PHE A 97 -12.18 8.40 1.39
CA PHE A 97 -12.15 7.70 2.68
C PHE A 97 -10.72 7.56 3.20
N TYR A 98 -10.56 7.53 4.52
CA TYR A 98 -9.30 7.10 5.12
C TYR A 98 -9.05 5.62 4.83
N LEU A 99 -7.79 5.30 4.57
CA LEU A 99 -7.34 3.94 4.29
C LEU A 99 -7.44 3.06 5.54
N LEU A 100 -7.03 3.62 6.69
CA LEU A 100 -7.05 2.95 7.98
C LEU A 100 -8.22 3.48 8.80
N TRP A 101 -9.27 2.67 8.92
CA TRP A 101 -10.47 3.02 9.66
C TRP A 101 -10.87 1.85 10.57
N GLU A 102 -10.85 2.08 11.88
CA GLU A 102 -11.07 1.03 12.89
C GLU A 102 -12.56 0.68 13.08
N ASN A 103 -13.47 1.61 12.80
CA ASN A 103 -14.90 1.44 13.09
C ASN A 103 -15.70 0.82 11.92
N ASP A 104 -15.04 0.22 10.93
CA ASP A 104 -15.72 -0.41 9.79
C ASP A 104 -15.12 -1.80 9.48
N PRO A 105 -15.93 -2.88 9.46
CA PRO A 105 -15.46 -4.24 9.19
C PRO A 105 -14.89 -4.46 7.78
N VAL A 106 -15.21 -3.60 6.80
CA VAL A 106 -14.66 -3.68 5.44
C VAL A 106 -13.39 -2.86 5.25
N CYS A 107 -12.99 -2.06 6.23
CA CYS A 107 -11.77 -1.25 6.16
C CYS A 107 -10.52 -2.02 6.59
N TRP A 108 -9.35 -1.50 6.18
CA TRP A 108 -8.08 -2.03 6.63
C TRP A 108 -7.77 -1.48 8.02
N THR A 109 -7.58 -2.35 9.01
CA THR A 109 -7.25 -1.90 10.36
C THR A 109 -5.76 -1.56 10.46
N ALA A 110 -5.40 -0.65 11.37
CA ALA A 110 -4.00 -0.31 11.61
C ALA A 110 -3.20 -1.54 12.06
N ALA A 111 -3.82 -2.45 12.82
CA ALA A 111 -3.23 -3.72 13.21
C ALA A 111 -2.86 -4.60 12.01
N LYS A 112 -3.75 -4.72 11.00
CA LYS A 112 -3.47 -5.48 9.77
C LYS A 112 -2.38 -4.83 8.93
N CYS A 113 -2.39 -3.50 8.84
CA CYS A 113 -1.34 -2.74 8.16
C CYS A 113 0.03 -2.97 8.82
N ASN A 114 0.12 -2.84 10.14
CA ASN A 114 1.35 -3.07 10.90
C ASN A 114 1.82 -4.52 10.81
N ALA A 115 0.91 -5.51 10.82
CA ALA A 115 1.27 -6.91 10.64
C ALA A 115 1.97 -7.17 9.30
N PHE A 116 1.46 -6.56 8.21
CA PHE A 116 2.12 -6.64 6.91
C PHE A 116 3.50 -5.95 6.90
N LEU A 117 3.60 -4.73 7.42
CA LEU A 117 4.86 -3.98 7.43
C LEU A 117 5.95 -4.69 8.26
N ASN A 118 5.60 -5.20 9.43
CA ASN A 118 6.53 -5.94 10.28
C ASN A 118 7.03 -7.22 9.59
N ALA A 119 6.14 -7.95 8.92
CA ALA A 119 6.51 -9.14 8.16
C ALA A 119 7.40 -8.79 6.95
N ALA A 120 7.11 -7.67 6.28
CA ALA A 120 7.90 -7.18 5.15
C ALA A 120 9.33 -6.77 5.59
N VAL A 121 9.47 -5.97 6.64
CA VAL A 121 10.77 -5.55 7.19
C VAL A 121 11.59 -6.76 7.60
N LYS A 122 10.99 -7.67 8.38
CA LYS A 122 11.67 -8.89 8.82
C LYS A 122 12.17 -9.74 7.64
N TYR A 123 11.41 -9.81 6.55
CA TYR A 123 11.81 -10.54 5.34
C TYR A 123 12.95 -9.86 4.56
N CYS A 124 13.09 -8.53 4.69
CA CYS A 124 14.18 -7.79 4.04
C CYS A 124 15.49 -7.84 4.82
N ASP A 125 15.43 -8.07 6.14
CA ASP A 125 16.60 -8.17 7.02
C ASP A 125 17.21 -9.59 7.08
N GLU A 126 16.59 -10.56 6.40
CA GLU A 126 17.04 -11.96 6.28
C GLU A 126 17.93 -12.19 5.04
#